data_AF-A0A8X8BAQ9-F1
#
_entry.id   AF-A0A8X8BAQ9-F1
#
_cell.length_a   1.000
_cell.length_b   1.000
_cell.length_c   1.000
_cell.angle_alpha   90.00
_cell.angle_beta   90.00
_cell.angle_gamma   90.00
#
_symmetry.space_group_name_H-M   'P 1'
#
loop_
_entity.id
_entity.type
_entity.pdbx_description
1 polymer ?
#
loop_
_entity_poly.entity_id
_entity_poly.type
_entity_poly.pdbx_seq_one_letter_code
_entity_poly.pdbx_strand_id
1 'polypeptide(L)'
;MVELQRGDFSANILPLGKLSTKGMGRRGPNPKEVRTLEDGVVVPLGCPVDLSDHQSQSWHNEYIVYDPGQIKMRYLIHVRIQPGN
;
A
#
# COMPACT_ATOMS: atom_id res chain seq x y z
N MET A 1 2.43 -10.64 -2.19
CA MET A 1 2.92 -10.00 -0.95
C MET A 1 2.81 -10.95 0.24
N VAL A 2 3.76 -10.85 1.16
CA VAL A 2 3.62 -11.28 2.57
C VAL A 2 2.95 -10.16 3.34
N GLU A 3 2.04 -10.46 4.26
CA GLU A 3 1.36 -9.46 5.08
C GLU A 3 1.95 -9.47 6.50
N LEU A 4 2.31 -8.30 7.02
CA LEU A 4 2.91 -8.12 8.35
C LEU A 4 2.12 -7.07 9.14
N GLN A 5 1.74 -7.39 10.38
CA GLN A 5 1.04 -6.45 11.27
C GLN A 5 2.00 -5.52 12.04
N ARG A 6 3.28 -5.87 12.09
CA ARG A 6 4.32 -5.19 12.88
C ARG A 6 5.58 -5.06 12.04
N GLY A 7 6.46 -4.13 12.41
CA GLY A 7 7.77 -4.00 11.78
C GLY A 7 8.62 -5.26 11.94
N ASP A 8 9.29 -5.66 10.86
CA ASP A 8 10.23 -6.78 10.83
C ASP A 8 11.46 -6.37 10.01
N PHE A 9 12.63 -6.40 10.64
CA PHE A 9 13.91 -6.07 9.99
C PHE A 9 14.31 -7.09 8.92
N SER A 10 13.75 -8.30 8.95
CA SER A 10 14.00 -9.37 7.99
C SER A 10 12.90 -9.51 6.96
N ALA A 11 12.02 -8.51 6.82
CA ALA A 11 10.86 -8.57 5.91
C ALA A 11 11.21 -8.77 4.42
N ASN A 12 12.49 -8.59 4.05
CA ASN A 12 13.01 -8.89 2.72
C ASN A 12 13.24 -10.39 2.47
N ILE A 13 13.20 -11.23 3.51
CA ILE A 13 13.29 -12.68 3.38
C ILE A 13 11.88 -13.21 3.11
N LEU A 14 11.58 -13.42 1.83
CA LEU A 14 10.23 -13.77 1.38
C LEU A 14 10.02 -15.29 1.29
N PRO A 15 8.86 -15.80 1.72
CA PRO A 15 8.43 -17.17 1.41
C PRO A 15 8.39 -17.40 -0.10
N LEU A 16 8.58 -18.66 -0.49
CA LEU A 16 8.55 -19.07 -1.90
C LEU A 16 7.27 -18.57 -2.60
N GLY A 17 7.44 -17.93 -3.76
CA GLY A 17 6.33 -17.40 -4.56
C GLY A 17 5.82 -16.02 -4.14
N LYS A 18 6.39 -15.39 -3.11
CA LYS A 18 6.11 -14.00 -2.75
C LYS A 18 7.23 -13.10 -3.27
N LEU A 19 6.85 -11.92 -3.78
CA LEU A 19 7.77 -10.96 -4.41
C LEU A 19 7.76 -9.58 -3.73
N SER A 20 7.03 -9.43 -2.62
CA SER A 20 6.83 -8.14 -1.95
C SER A 20 6.30 -8.32 -0.54
N THR A 21 6.32 -7.25 0.23
CA THR A 21 5.75 -7.16 1.58
C THR A 21 4.68 -6.09 1.62
N LYS A 22 3.63 -6.34 2.38
CA LYS A 22 2.60 -5.37 2.75
C LYS A 22 2.59 -5.23 4.26
N GLY A 23 3.00 -4.07 4.75
CA GLY A 23 2.73 -3.65 6.12
C GLY A 23 1.24 -3.35 6.24
N MET A 24 0.53 -4.13 7.05
CA MET A 24 -0.90 -3.96 7.28
C MET A 24 -1.12 -2.75 8.18
N GLY A 25 -2.00 -1.85 7.75
CA GLY A 25 -2.46 -0.72 8.53
C GLY A 25 -3.81 -0.97 9.17
N ARG A 26 -4.16 -0.17 10.17
CA ARG A 26 -5.51 -0.16 10.76
C ARG A 26 -6.58 0.41 9.82
N ARG A 27 -6.19 1.28 8.89
CA ARG A 27 -7.09 1.92 7.92
C ARG A 27 -6.55 1.77 6.51
N GLY A 28 -7.46 1.67 5.54
CA GLY A 28 -7.12 1.59 4.12
C GLY A 28 -8.25 2.08 3.22
N PRO A 29 -8.00 2.26 1.92
CA PRO A 29 -9.03 2.65 0.96
C PRO A 29 -10.19 1.64 0.94
N ASN A 30 -11.42 2.12 0.77
CA ASN A 30 -12.60 1.26 0.69
C ASN A 30 -12.51 0.32 -0.54
N PRO A 31 -12.51 -1.02 -0.35
CA PRO A 31 -12.39 -1.96 -1.47
C PRO A 31 -13.51 -1.82 -2.52
N LYS A 32 -14.67 -1.27 -2.13
CA LYS A 32 -15.81 -1.06 -3.04
C LYS A 32 -15.63 0.12 -3.99
N GLU A 33 -14.66 1.00 -3.73
CA GLU A 33 -14.40 2.21 -4.53
C GLU A 33 -13.19 2.03 -5.46
N VAL A 34 -12.57 0.85 -5.48
CA VAL A 34 -11.43 0.53 -6.34
C VAL A 34 -11.80 0.69 -7.82
N ARG A 35 -10.90 1.30 -8.59
CA ARG A 35 -11.03 1.43 -10.05
C ARG A 35 -9.85 0.79 -10.75
N THR A 36 -10.11 0.01 -11.79
CA THR A 36 -9.08 -0.52 -12.69
C THR A 36 -9.00 0.35 -13.95
N LEU A 37 -7.79 0.76 -14.33
CA LEU A 37 -7.53 1.48 -15.57
C LEU A 37 -7.51 0.52 -16.77
N GLU A 38 -7.61 1.05 -17.99
CA GLU A 38 -7.67 0.26 -19.23
C GLU A 38 -6.48 -0.68 -19.42
N ASP A 39 -5.32 -0.32 -18.87
CA ASP A 39 -4.08 -1.09 -18.94
C ASP A 39 -3.86 -2.02 -17.73
N GLY A 40 -4.92 -2.24 -16.94
CA GLY A 40 -4.93 -3.20 -15.83
C GLY A 40 -4.39 -2.68 -14.50
N VAL A 41 -3.95 -1.41 -14.41
CA VAL A 41 -3.52 -0.84 -13.12
C VAL A 41 -4.71 -0.63 -12.21
N VAL A 42 -4.63 -1.18 -11.00
CA VAL A 42 -5.65 -1.00 -9.94
C VAL A 42 -5.33 0.26 -9.13
N VAL A 43 -6.27 1.20 -9.11
CA VAL A 43 -6.18 2.45 -8.34
C VAL A 43 -7.10 2.32 -7.11
N PRO A 44 -6.53 2.30 -5.89
CA PRO A 44 -7.32 2.22 -4.67
C PRO A 44 -7.86 3.61 -4.32
N LEU A 45 -9.09 3.89 -4.74
CA LEU A 45 -9.78 5.16 -4.48
C LEU A 45 -10.60 5.11 -3.19
N GLY A 46 -11.16 6.26 -2.84
CA GLY A 46 -12.16 6.39 -1.78
C GLY A 46 -11.61 6.87 -0.44
N CYS A 47 -12.52 7.12 0.48
CA CYS A 47 -12.18 7.51 1.84
C CYS A 47 -11.57 6.32 2.60
N PRO A 48 -10.55 6.54 3.45
CA PRO A 48 -10.03 5.50 4.31
C PRO A 48 -11.12 4.96 5.25
N VAL A 49 -11.30 3.65 5.26
CA VAL A 49 -12.17 2.90 6.17
C VAL A 49 -11.32 2.10 7.17
N ASP A 50 -11.91 1.74 8.30
CA ASP A 50 -11.26 0.87 9.26
C ASP A 50 -11.19 -0.56 8.69
N LEU A 51 -10.00 -1.14 8.75
CA LEU A 51 -9.78 -2.53 8.41
C LEU A 51 -10.02 -3.36 9.66
N SER A 52 -10.64 -4.53 9.51
CA SER A 52 -11.16 -5.37 10.61
C SER A 52 -10.10 -5.90 11.59
N ASP A 53 -8.83 -5.56 11.40
CA ASP A 53 -7.71 -6.05 12.19
C ASP A 53 -7.02 -4.92 12.96
N HIS A 54 -7.47 -4.73 14.20
CA HIS A 54 -6.96 -3.69 15.11
C HIS A 54 -5.56 -3.98 15.67
N GLN A 55 -4.93 -5.11 15.30
CA GLN A 55 -3.62 -5.50 15.84
C GLN A 55 -2.43 -4.84 15.14
N SER A 56 -2.66 -4.21 13.99
CA SER A 56 -1.64 -3.51 13.23
C SER A 56 -1.04 -2.35 14.01
N GLN A 57 0.29 -2.21 13.99
CA GLN A 57 0.99 -1.08 14.60
C GLN A 57 0.86 0.21 13.77
N SER A 58 0.82 0.08 12.44
CA SER A 58 0.71 1.22 11.52
C SER A 58 -0.74 1.65 11.31
N TRP A 59 -0.94 2.95 11.05
CA TRP A 59 -2.26 3.49 10.70
C TRP A 59 -2.68 3.16 9.28
N HIS A 60 -1.73 3.11 8.35
CA HIS A 60 -1.99 2.93 6.92
C HIS A 60 -1.24 1.70 6.39
N ASN A 61 -1.76 1.13 5.30
CA ASN A 61 -1.05 0.08 4.59
C ASN A 61 0.21 0.65 3.91
N GLU A 62 1.30 -0.10 3.97
CA GLU A 62 2.55 0.20 3.27
C GLU A 62 2.90 -0.97 2.35
N TYR A 63 3.42 -0.68 1.16
CA TYR A 63 3.75 -1.69 0.16
C TYR A 63 5.23 -1.56 -0.21
N ILE A 64 5.98 -2.64 -0.04
CA ILE A 64 7.42 -2.69 -0.25
C ILE A 64 7.72 -3.75 -1.31
N VAL A 65 8.45 -3.34 -2.35
CA VAL A 65 9.02 -4.23 -3.38
C VAL A 65 10.54 -4.22 -3.24
N TYR A 66 11.19 -5.32 -3.64
CA TYR A 66 12.63 -5.50 -3.44
C TYR A 66 13.43 -5.49 -4.75
N ASP A 67 12.74 -5.49 -5.89
CA ASP A 67 13.33 -5.38 -7.23
C ASP A 67 12.81 -4.11 -7.93
N PRO A 68 13.69 -3.19 -8.36
CA PRO A 68 13.31 -2.04 -9.19
C PRO A 68 12.53 -2.41 -10.46
N GLY A 69 12.73 -3.61 -11.01
CA GLY A 69 11.96 -4.14 -12.15
C GLY A 69 10.45 -4.27 -11.89
N GLN A 70 10.02 -4.25 -10.63
CA GLN A 70 8.60 -4.24 -10.24
C GLN A 70 7.97 -2.83 -10.27
N ILE A 71 8.76 -1.79 -10.56
CA ILE A 71 8.33 -0.39 -10.52
C ILE A 71 8.29 0.21 -11.93
N LYS A 72 7.19 0.89 -12.24
CA LYS A 72 7.05 1.72 -13.44
C LYS A 72 6.45 3.06 -13.07
N MET A 73 7.25 4.13 -13.06
CA MET A 73 6.76 5.49 -12.87
C MET A 73 5.82 5.87 -14.02
N ARG A 74 4.67 6.48 -13.71
CA ARG A 74 3.61 6.79 -14.69
C ARG A 74 3.20 8.25 -14.74
N TYR A 75 3.16 8.90 -13.58
CA TYR A 75 2.72 10.27 -13.44
C TYR A 75 3.67 11.00 -12.50
N LEU A 76 3.90 12.28 -12.80
CA LEU A 76 4.52 13.23 -11.89
C LEU A 76 3.46 14.27 -11.53
N ILE A 77 3.19 14.45 -10.24
CA ILE A 77 2.15 15.36 -9.77
C ILE A 77 2.85 16.60 -9.19
N HIS A 78 2.59 17.77 -9.77
CA HIS A 78 3.00 19.03 -9.17
C HIS A 78 1.91 19.51 -8.20
N VAL A 79 2.20 19.48 -6.91
CA VAL A 79 1.24 19.83 -5.85
C VAL A 79 1.67 21.15 -5.20
N ARG A 80 0.74 22.11 -5.10
CA ARG A 80 0.90 23.28 -4.24
C ARG A 80 0.31 22.98 -2.87
N ILE A 81 1.16 22.92 -1.85
CA ILE A 81 0.74 22.72 -0.47
C ILE A 81 0.34 24.08 0.12
N GLN A 82 -0.85 24.17 0.70
CA GLN A 82 -1.28 25.33 1.48
C GLN A 82 -1.25 24.93 2.97
N PRO A 83 -0.54 25.67 3.84
CA PRO A 83 -0.59 25.45 5.28
C PRO A 83 -2.01 25.68 5.81
N GLY A 84 -2.46 24.87 6.78
CA GLY A 84 -3.70 25.12 7.50
C GLY A 84 -3.58 26.37 8.38
N ASN A 85 -4.69 27.10 8.56
CA ASN A 85 -4.81 28.23 9.50
C ASN A 85 -4.62 27.81 10.96
#